data_AF-A0A7C6K386-F1
#
_entry.id   AF-A0A7C6K386-F1
#
_cell.length_a   1.000
_cell.length_b   1.000
_cell.length_c   1.000
_cell.angle_alpha   90.00
_cell.angle_beta   90.00
_cell.angle_gamma   90.00
#
_symmetry.space_group_name_H-M   'P 1'
#
loop_
_entity.id
_entity.type
_entity.pdbx_description
1 polymer ?
#
loop_
_entity_poly.entity_id
_entity_poly.type
_entity_poly.pdbx_seq_one_letter_code
_entity_poly.pdbx_strand_id
1 'polypeptide(L)' 'MLVKGIIFILLGIYVIISDKYNLKSNESGREIVKNEDIKKDRFYKYKFVIGIFSVVLGVFSVLNYILY' A
#
# COMPACT_ATOMS: atom_id res chain seq x y z
N MET A 1 -17.13 -0.89 -11.81
CA MET A 1 -16.00 -0.03 -11.34
C MET A 1 -15.60 -0.34 -9.90
N LEU A 2 -16.54 -0.68 -9.02
CA LEU A 2 -16.30 -0.94 -7.60
C LEU A 2 -15.17 -1.95 -7.30
N VAL A 3 -15.14 -3.12 -7.95
CA VAL A 3 -14.09 -4.13 -7.74
C VAL A 3 -12.70 -3.56 -8.03
N LYS A 4 -12.55 -2.79 -9.11
CA LYS A 4 -11.28 -2.13 -9.47
C LYS A 4 -10.88 -1.09 -8.42
N GLY A 5 -11.84 -0.31 -7.92
CA GLY A 5 -11.61 0.67 -6.84
C GLY A 5 -11.13 0.01 -5.54
N ILE A 6 -11.76 -1.09 -5.14
CA ILE A 6 -11.34 -1.87 -3.95
C ILE A 6 -9.92 -2.42 -4.14
N ILE A 7 -9.61 -2.99 -5.30
CA ILE A 7 -8.25 -3.48 -5.60
C ILE A 7 -7.22 -2.33 -5.53
N PHE A 8 -7.56 -1.15 -6.04
CA PHE A 8 -6.70 0.03 -5.97
C PHE A 8 -6.42 0.48 -4.53
N ILE A 9 -7.43 0.47 -3.66
CA ILE A 9 -7.28 0.78 -2.23
C ILE A 9 -6.36 -0.25 -1.57
N LEU A 10 -6.60 -1.54 -1.78
CA LEU A 10 -5.80 -2.62 -1.20
C LEU A 10 -4.33 -2.54 -1.65
N LEU A 11 -4.09 -2.31 -2.95
CA LEU A 11 -2.74 -2.13 -3.48
C LEU A 11 -2.06 -0.88 -2.94
N GLY A 12 -2.77 0.25 -2.84
CA GLY A 12 -2.21 1.48 -2.29
C GLY A 12 -1.79 1.32 -0.83
N ILE A 13 -2.65 0.69 -0.01
CA ILE A 13 -2.34 0.34 1.37
C ILE A 13 -1.15 -0.62 1.44
N TYR A 14 -1.15 -1.67 0.62
CA TYR A 14 -0.06 -2.64 0.57
C TYR A 14 1.28 -1.97 0.23
N VAL A 15 1.31 -1.08 -0.76
CA VAL A 15 2.51 -0.34 -1.16
C VAL A 15 3.05 0.49 0.00
N ILE A 16 2.19 1.18 0.75
CA ILE A 16 2.58 1.99 1.92
C ILE A 16 3.15 1.11 3.04
N ILE A 17 2.52 -0.03 3.32
CA ILE A 17 2.91 -0.93 4.42
C ILE A 17 4.16 -1.74 4.07
N SER A 18 4.31 -2.17 2.81
CA SER A 18 5.41 -3.02 2.32
C SER A 18 6.80 -2.43 2.55
N ASP A 19 6.89 -1.10 2.61
CA ASP A 19 8.15 -0.41 2.86
C ASP A 19 8.49 -0.34 4.35
N LYS A 20 7.47 -0.35 5.21
CA LYS A 20 7.62 -0.24 6.67
C LYS A 20 7.85 -1.60 7.33
N TYR A 21 7.27 -2.65 6.75
CA TYR A 21 7.31 -4.00 7.29
C TYR A 21 7.82 -4.96 6.23
N ASN A 22 8.93 -5.61 6.54
CA ASN A 22 9.46 -6.68 5.71
C ASN A 22 9.01 -8.01 6.27
N LEU A 23 8.54 -8.90 5.38
CA LEU A 23 8.27 -10.28 5.74
C LEU A 23 9.60 -11.02 5.69
N LYS A 24 10.24 -11.20 6.84
CA LYS A 24 11.41 -12.07 6.93
C LYS A 24 10.93 -13.49 7.22
N SER A 25 11.39 -14.42 6.39
CA SER A 25 11.22 -15.85 6.66
C SER A 25 12.35 -16.28 7.59
N ASN A 26 12.02 -16.74 8.78
CA ASN A 26 12.94 -17.45 9.66
C ASN A 26 12.57 -18.94 9.68
N GLU A 27 13.47 -19.77 10.21
CA GLU A 27 13.33 -21.24 10.24
C GLU A 27 12.05 -21.74 10.93
N SER A 28 11.40 -20.90 11.77
CA SER A 28 10.18 -21.24 12.52
C SER A 28 8.89 -20.56 12.01
N GLY A 29 8.94 -19.79 10.92
CA GLY A 29 7.75 -19.11 10.37
C GLY A 29 8.02 -17.78 9.66
N ARG A 30 6.96 -17.12 9.17
CA ARG A 30 7.03 -15.77 8.61
C ARG A 30 6.75 -14.75 9.70
N GLU A 31 7.74 -13.95 10.06
CA GLU A 31 7.57 -12.85 11.02
C GLU A 31 7.52 -11.51 10.30
N ILE A 32 6.61 -10.64 10.75
CA ILE A 32 6.50 -9.27 10.26
C ILE A 32 7.52 -8.43 11.04
N VAL A 33 8.69 -8.20 10.43
CA VAL A 33 9.75 -7.42 11.05
C VAL A 33 9.65 -5.98 10.57
N LYS A 34 9.59 -5.03 11.50
CA LYS A 34 9.69 -3.60 11.17
C LYS A 34 11.11 -3.34 10.68
N ASN A 35 11.24 -2.83 9.45
CA ASN A 35 12.56 -2.50 8.92
C ASN A 35 13.06 -1.25 9.67
N GLU A 36 14.17 -1.37 10.41
CA GLU A 36 14.78 -0.24 11.12
C GLU A 36 15.68 0.60 10.18
N ASP A 37 16.24 -0.03 9.15
CA ASP A 37 17.10 0.58 8.12
C ASP A 37 16.33 1.15 6.92
N ILE A 38 15.13 1.71 7.13
CA ILE A 38 14.42 2.40 6.03
C ILE A 38 15.17 3.69 5.72
N LYS A 39 16.04 3.64 4.71
CA LYS A 39 16.59 4.85 4.10
C LYS A 39 15.42 5.62 3.49
N LYS A 40 15.08 6.77 4.10
CA LYS A 40 14.11 7.74 3.57
C LYS A 40 14.65 8.44 2.32
N ASP A 41 15.00 7.66 1.32
CA ASP A 41 15.50 8.16 0.05
C ASP A 41 14.33 8.67 -0.81
N ARG A 42 14.64 9.34 -1.92
CA ARG A 42 13.65 9.83 -2.88
C ARG A 42 12.70 8.72 -3.34
N PHE A 43 13.20 7.50 -3.52
CA PHE A 43 12.40 6.34 -3.89
C PHE A 43 11.29 6.03 -2.87
N TYR A 44 11.61 6.04 -1.57
CA TYR A 44 10.63 5.88 -0.49
C TYR A 44 9.54 6.95 -0.57
N LYS A 45 9.94 8.20 -0.79
CA LYS A 45 9.00 9.32 -0.91
C LYS A 45 8.06 9.17 -2.11
N TYR A 46 8.58 8.79 -3.28
CA TYR A 46 7.76 8.53 -4.46
C TYR A 46 6.81 7.35 -4.26
N LYS A 47 7.30 6.25 -3.69
CA LYS A 47 6.49 5.05 -3.40
C LYS A 47 5.33 5.38 -2.45
N PHE A 48 5.59 6.16 -1.41
CA PHE A 48 4.56 6.62 -0.48
C PHE A 48 3.51 7.52 -1.16
N VAL A 49 3.94 8.47 -1.99
CA VAL A 49 3.03 9.34 -2.75
C VAL A 49 2.17 8.53 -3.73
N ILE A 50 2.76 7.57 -4.44
CA ILE A 50 2.04 6.67 -5.36
C ILE A 50 1.01 5.83 -4.58
N GLY A 51 1.38 5.32 -3.41
CA GLY A 51 0.47 4.59 -2.53
C GLY A 51 -0.74 5.42 -2.13
N ILE A 52 -0.53 6.66 -1.68
CA ILE A 52 -1.62 7.60 -1.33
C ILE A 52 -2.51 7.86 -2.55
N PHE A 53 -1.91 8.18 -3.71
CA PHE A 53 -2.67 8.45 -4.93
C PHE A 53 -3.54 7.25 -5.33
N SER A 54 -3.01 6.02 -5.24
CA SER A 54 -3.78 4.81 -5.50
C SER A 54 -4.98 4.66 -4.57
N VAL A 55 -4.81 4.94 -3.27
CA VAL A 55 -5.93 4.89 -2.31
C VAL A 55 -6.98 5.94 -2.65
N VAL A 56 -6.57 7.19 -2.91
CA VAL A 56 -7.48 8.28 -3.26
C VAL A 56 -8.30 7.97 -4.51
N LEU A 57 -7.64 7.50 -5.58
CA LEU A 57 -8.31 7.09 -6.82
C LEU A 57 -9.27 5.92 -6.59
N GLY A 58 -8.87 4.95 -5.78
CA GLY A 58 -9.71 3.82 -5.42
C GLY A 58 -10.96 4.25 -4.65
N VAL A 59 -10.83 5.15 -3.67
CA VAL A 59 -11.96 5.73 -2.92
C VAL A 59 -12.89 6.49 -3.85
N PHE A 60 -12.37 7.36 -4.73
CA PHE A 60 -13.20 8.06 -5.71
C PHE A 60 -13.91 7.09 -6.66
N SER A 61 -13.26 6.00 -7.08
CA SER A 61 -13.90 4.99 -7.92
C SER A 61 -15.02 4.24 -7.20
N VAL A 62 -14.91 4.01 -5.89
CA VAL A 62 -15.97 3.38 -5.09
C VAL A 62 -17.11 4.37 -4.87
N LEU A 63 -16.81 5.61 -4.48
CA LEU A 63 -17.80 6.68 -4.33
C LEU A 63 -18.58 6.91 -5.62
N ASN A 64 -17.89 6.97 -6.77
CA ASN A 64 -18.54 7.14 -8.06
C ASN A 64 -19.52 6.01 -8.37
N TYR A 65 -19.21 4.77 -8.00
CA TYR A 65 -20.12 3.63 -8.19
C TYR A 65 -21.30 3.63 -7.20
N ILE A 66 -21.15 4.23 -6.03
CA ILE A 66 -22.24 4.33 -5.05
C ILE A 66 -23.22 5.44 -5.45
N LEU A 67 -22.69 6.55 -5.99
CA LEU A 67 -23.47 7.73 -6.35
C LEU A 67 -24.13 7.64 -7.74
N TYR A 68 -23.51 6.91 -8.68
CA TYR A 68 -23.98 6.69 -10.05
C TYR A 68 -24.12 5.20 -10.35
#